data_AF-L7J5Q6-F1
#
_entry.id   AF-L7J5Q6-F1
#
_cell.length_a   1.000
_cell.length_b   1.000
_cell.length_c   1.000
_cell.angle_alpha   90.00
_cell.angle_beta   90.00
_cell.angle_gamma   90.00
#
_symmetry.space_group_name_H-M   'P 1'
#
loop_
_entity.id
_entity.type
_entity.pdbx_description
1 polymer ?
#
loop_
_entity_poly.entity_id
_entity_poly.type
_entity_poly.pdbx_seq_one_letter_code
_entity_poly.pdbx_strand_id
1 'polypeptide(L)'
;MDLPSNVHVSQHPCLRAKLSQLRSKNASAKEVKSLVSEISLFIASEAMSSTLKVVDGPKTYWLILPQGCLAYRCRVHHQRYHTRDHLPGPYFEIRPGND
;
A
#
# COMPACT_ATOMS: atom_id res chain seq x y z
N MET A 1 18.14 20.36 -3.41
CA MET A 1 16.73 20.79 -3.32
C MET A 1 16.22 20.22 -2.02
N ASP A 2 16.26 21.02 -0.96
CA ASP A 2 15.79 20.59 0.36
C ASP A 2 14.29 20.85 0.42
N LEU A 3 13.50 19.78 0.29
CA LEU A 3 12.07 19.84 0.51
C LEU A 3 11.78 19.64 2.00
N PRO A 4 10.75 20.31 2.53
CA PRO A 4 10.31 20.05 3.89
C PRO A 4 9.78 18.62 4.04
N SER A 5 9.89 18.05 5.25
CA SER A 5 9.64 16.62 5.53
C SER A 5 8.19 16.16 5.30
N ASN A 6 7.24 17.10 5.22
CA ASN A 6 5.84 16.84 4.93
C ASN A 6 5.54 16.72 3.42
N VAL A 7 6.52 16.91 2.54
CA VAL A 7 6.31 16.82 1.09
C VAL A 7 6.97 15.56 0.53
N HIS A 8 6.14 14.68 -0.02
CA HIS A 8 6.61 13.52 -0.78
C HIS A 8 6.60 13.83 -2.29
N VAL A 9 7.74 13.57 -2.94
CA VAL A 9 7.86 13.64 -4.40
C VAL A 9 7.79 12.23 -4.95
N SER A 10 6.75 11.96 -5.73
CA SER A 10 6.58 10.67 -6.39
C SER A 10 7.73 10.36 -7.35
N GLN A 11 8.36 9.20 -7.19
CA GLN A 11 9.48 8.76 -8.05
C GLN A 11 9.05 7.85 -9.20
N HIS A 12 7.75 7.66 -9.42
CA HIS A 12 7.25 6.69 -10.39
C HIS A 12 7.56 7.10 -11.86
N PRO A 13 8.22 6.24 -12.67
CA PRO A 13 8.68 6.62 -14.01
C PRO A 13 7.52 6.90 -14.97
N CYS A 14 6.41 6.14 -14.89
CA CYS A 14 5.25 6.37 -15.75
C CYS A 14 4.50 7.65 -15.38
N LEU A 15 4.57 8.09 -14.12
CA LEU A 15 3.95 9.34 -13.69
C LEU A 15 4.62 10.54 -14.37
N ARG A 16 5.96 10.53 -14.43
CA ARG A 16 6.74 11.56 -15.15
C ARG A 16 6.36 11.62 -16.63
N ALA A 17 6.23 10.48 -17.29
CA ALA A 17 5.84 10.42 -18.70
C ALA A 17 4.44 11.00 -18.94
N LYS A 18 3.44 10.64 -18.11
CA LYS A 18 2.07 11.17 -18.22
C LYS A 18 2.00 12.67 -17.92
N LEU A 19 2.80 13.14 -16.95
CA LEU A 19 2.94 14.57 -16.68
C LEU A 19 3.55 15.33 -17.87
N SER A 20 4.51 14.74 -18.58
CA SER A 20 5.04 15.33 -19.82
C SER A 20 3.97 15.42 -20.91
N GLN A 21 3.13 14.38 -21.05
CA GLN A 21 2.00 14.39 -21.98
C GLN A 21 0.96 15.47 -21.61
N LEU A 22 0.62 15.60 -20.32
CA LEU A 22 -0.32 16.60 -19.83
C LEU A 22 0.17 18.04 -20.06
N ARG A 23 1.49 18.27 -19.99
CA ARG A 23 2.11 19.58 -20.27
C ARG A 23 2.27 19.88 -21.76
N SER A 24 2.04 18.89 -22.63
CA SER A 24 2.11 19.09 -24.07
C SER A 24 0.95 19.97 -24.55
N LYS A 25 1.24 20.88 -25.49
CA LYS A 25 0.26 21.83 -26.05
C LYS A 25 -0.82 21.17 -26.93
N ASN A 26 -0.70 19.87 -27.18
CA ASN A 26 -1.52 19.13 -28.15
C ASN A 26 -2.53 18.16 -27.52
N ALA A 27 -2.67 18.14 -26.19
CA ALA A 27 -3.62 17.26 -25.51
C ALA A 27 -5.04 17.82 -25.62
N SER A 28 -5.98 17.01 -26.12
CA SER A 28 -7.39 17.36 -26.17
C SER A 28 -8.02 17.35 -24.76
N ALA A 29 -9.13 18.07 -24.57
CA ALA A 29 -9.82 18.13 -23.27
C ALA A 29 -10.21 16.74 -22.73
N LYS A 30 -10.53 15.79 -23.62
CA LYS A 30 -10.83 14.40 -23.26
C LYS A 30 -9.60 13.68 -22.72
N GLU A 31 -8.45 13.83 -23.39
CA GLU A 31 -7.19 13.22 -22.97
C GLU A 31 -6.70 13.80 -21.64
N VAL A 32 -6.82 15.12 -21.46
CA VAL A 32 -6.50 15.78 -20.19
C VAL A 32 -7.29 15.16 -19.03
N LYS A 33 -8.60 14.93 -19.20
CA LYS A 33 -9.43 14.28 -18.17
C LYS A 33 -8.93 12.87 -17.83
N SER A 34 -8.55 12.08 -18.85
CA SER A 34 -7.99 10.73 -18.62
C SER A 34 -6.65 10.79 -17.91
N LEU A 35 -5.73 11.65 -18.38
CA LEU A 35 -4.40 11.83 -17.82
C LEU A 35 -4.44 12.25 -16.35
N VAL A 36 -5.31 13.19 -15.98
CA VAL A 36 -5.48 13.64 -14.58
C VAL A 36 -6.00 12.50 -13.70
N SER A 37 -6.96 11.72 -14.19
CA SER A 37 -7.48 10.55 -13.46
C SER A 37 -6.38 9.51 -13.21
N GLU A 38 -5.59 9.21 -14.24
CA GLU A 38 -4.50 8.25 -14.16
C GLU A 38 -3.35 8.71 -13.26
N ILE A 39 -3.00 10.00 -13.32
CA ILE A 39 -2.01 10.62 -12.42
C ILE A 39 -2.47 10.52 -10.97
N SER A 40 -3.75 10.83 -10.71
CA SER A 40 -4.34 10.74 -9.37
C SER A 40 -4.26 9.34 -8.80
N LEU A 41 -4.53 8.32 -9.63
CA LEU A 41 -4.49 6.93 -9.21
C LEU A 41 -3.07 6.49 -8.79
N PHE A 42 -2.05 6.90 -9.53
CA PHE A 42 -0.66 6.61 -9.17
C PHE A 42 -0.26 7.26 -7.85
N ILE A 43 -0.56 8.55 -7.67
CA ILE A 43 -0.23 9.26 -6.43
C ILE A 43 -0.98 8.66 -5.24
N ALA A 44 -2.26 8.34 -5.41
CA ALA A 44 -3.07 7.71 -4.37
C ALA A 44 -2.47 6.35 -3.94
N SER A 45 -2.03 5.53 -4.89
CA SER A 45 -1.40 4.23 -4.58
C SER A 45 -0.10 4.37 -3.78
N GLU A 46 0.71 5.38 -4.09
CA GLU A 46 1.96 5.66 -3.39
C GLU A 46 1.70 6.19 -1.96
N ALA A 47 0.74 7.12 -1.83
CA ALA A 47 0.32 7.64 -0.53
C ALA A 47 -0.26 6.52 0.36
N MET A 48 -1.09 5.64 -0.21
CA MET A 48 -1.65 4.49 0.50
C MET A 48 -0.57 3.50 0.94
N SER A 49 0.44 3.25 0.12
CA SER A 49 1.54 2.34 0.48
C SER A 49 2.33 2.83 1.70
N SER A 50 2.43 4.14 1.89
CA SER A 50 3.13 4.71 3.06
C SER A 50 2.30 4.66 4.35
N THR A 51 0.97 4.66 4.23
CA THR A 51 0.04 4.78 5.36
C THR A 51 -0.55 3.44 5.79
N LEU A 52 -0.75 2.51 4.86
CA LEU A 52 -1.30 1.18 5.14
C LEU A 52 -0.17 0.24 5.57
N LYS A 53 -0.29 -0.30 6.79
CA LYS A 53 0.57 -1.39 7.28
C LYS A 53 -0.20 -2.70 7.19
N VAL A 54 0.41 -3.70 6.55
CA VAL A 54 -0.14 -5.05 6.56
C VAL A 54 -0.02 -5.59 7.98
N VAL A 55 -1.17 -5.90 8.59
CA VAL A 55 -1.23 -6.64 9.84
C VAL A 55 -1.49 -8.09 9.48
N ASP A 56 -0.65 -8.99 10.01
CA ASP A 56 -0.92 -10.41 9.89
C ASP A 56 -2.25 -10.71 10.56
N GLY A 57 -3.18 -11.32 9.81
CA GLY A 57 -4.39 -11.88 10.40
C GLY A 57 -4.02 -12.93 11.46
N PRO A 58 -4.95 -13.29 12.36
CA PRO A 58 -4.71 -14.32 13.35
C PRO A 58 -4.13 -15.55 12.65
N LYS A 59 -2.84 -15.84 12.91
CA LYS A 59 -2.20 -17.07 12.47
C LYS A 59 -2.77 -18.15 13.38
N THR A 60 -4.00 -18.56 13.12
CA THR A 60 -4.58 -19.75 13.73
C THR A 60 -3.81 -20.93 13.15
N TYR A 61 -2.67 -21.23 13.76
CA TYR A 61 -2.19 -22.59 13.79
C TYR A 61 -3.29 -23.39 14.50
N TRP A 62 -4.19 -23.98 13.71
CA TRP A 62 -4.92 -25.18 14.09
C TRP A 62 -5.60 -25.15 15.46
N LEU A 63 -6.35 -24.09 15.79
CA LEU A 63 -7.43 -24.28 16.76
C LEU A 63 -8.48 -25.16 16.08
N ILE A 64 -8.26 -26.45 16.25
CA ILE A 64 -9.16 -27.60 16.09
C ILE A 64 -10.59 -27.14 15.76
N LEU A 65 -10.86 -26.95 14.48
CA LEU A 65 -12.24 -26.92 14.00
C LEU A 65 -12.72 -28.37 14.05
N PRO A 66 -13.84 -28.67 14.76
CA PRO A 66 -14.47 -29.98 14.62
C PRO A 66 -14.77 -30.20 13.14
N GLN A 67 -14.41 -31.38 12.67
CA GLN A 67 -14.31 -31.79 11.28
C GLN A 67 -15.52 -31.32 10.45
N GLY A 68 -15.37 -30.30 9.61
CA GLY A 68 -16.47 -29.89 8.74
C GLY A 68 -16.33 -28.59 7.94
N CYS A 69 -15.47 -27.64 8.32
CA CYS A 69 -15.40 -26.36 7.62
C CYS A 69 -14.29 -26.35 6.54
N LEU A 70 -14.70 -26.41 5.28
CA LEU A 70 -13.84 -26.25 4.10
C LEU A 70 -13.07 -24.92 4.18
N ALA A 71 -11.76 -25.01 4.40
CA ALA A 71 -10.85 -23.88 4.30
C ALA A 71 -10.81 -23.41 2.83
N TYR A 72 -11.35 -22.23 2.58
CA TYR A 72 -11.18 -21.53 1.30
C TYR A 72 -9.69 -21.27 1.11
N ARG A 73 -9.12 -22.00 0.14
CA ARG A 73 -7.71 -21.90 -0.24
C ARG A 73 -7.48 -20.55 -0.92
N CYS A 74 -7.19 -19.51 -0.14
CA CYS A 74 -6.58 -18.29 -0.67
C CYS A 74 -5.20 -18.67 -1.22
N ARG A 75 -5.13 -18.85 -2.55
CA ARG A 75 -3.90 -19.07 -3.28
C ARG A 75 -3.09 -17.76 -3.26
N VAL A 76 -2.34 -17.53 -2.19
CA VAL A 76 -1.35 -16.44 -2.14
C VAL A 76 -0.23 -16.83 -3.12
N HIS A 77 -0.12 -16.09 -4.22
CA HIS A 77 0.93 -16.32 -5.21
C HIS A 77 2.29 -16.04 -4.56
N HIS A 78 3.17 -17.01 -4.71
CA HIS A 78 4.46 -17.16 -4.04
C HIS A 78 5.42 -16.00 -4.33
N GLN A 79 5.46 -14.96 -3.49
CA GLN A 79 6.64 -14.10 -3.37
C GLN A 79 7.27 -14.38 -2.00
N ARG A 80 8.48 -14.95 -2.04
CA ARG A 80 9.27 -15.33 -0.86
C ARG A 80 9.54 -14.09 -0.01
N TYR A 81 8.79 -13.93 1.07
CA TYR A 81 9.22 -13.11 2.20
C TYR A 81 10.26 -13.94 2.95
N HIS A 82 11.53 -13.56 2.81
CA HIS A 82 12.62 -14.14 3.57
C HIS A 82 12.57 -13.61 5.00
N THR A 83 11.61 -14.08 5.81
CA THR A 83 11.58 -13.83 7.25
C THR A 83 12.70 -14.64 7.89
N ARG A 84 13.85 -14.00 8.16
CA ARG A 84 14.81 -14.57 9.11
C ARG A 84 14.19 -14.48 10.49
N ASP A 85 13.99 -15.64 11.07
CA ASP A 85 13.56 -15.86 12.44
C ASP A 85 14.41 -15.02 13.40
N HIS A 86 13.78 -14.18 14.22
CA HIS A 86 14.13 -13.88 15.62
C HIS A 86 12.97 -13.04 16.21
N LEU A 87 12.05 -13.72 16.91
CA LEU A 87 11.19 -13.11 17.92
C LEU A 87 12.07 -12.75 19.14
N PRO A 88 11.78 -11.65 19.83
CA PRO A 88 10.76 -11.74 20.89
C PRO A 88 9.75 -10.58 20.84
N GLY A 89 8.47 -10.90 21.03
CA GLY A 89 7.52 -9.89 21.54
C GLY A 89 7.75 -9.62 23.03
N PRO A 90 6.89 -8.85 23.73
CA PRO A 90 5.56 -8.43 23.32
C PRO A 90 5.13 -6.99 23.73
N TYR A 91 3.86 -6.68 23.47
CA TYR A 91 3.00 -5.61 24.03
C TYR A 91 3.00 -4.21 23.40
N PHE A 92 1.86 -3.93 22.75
CA PHE A 92 1.26 -2.60 22.66
C PHE A 92 0.84 -2.17 24.07
N GLU A 93 1.44 -1.11 24.59
CA GLU A 93 1.02 -0.46 25.83
C GLU A 93 0.03 0.66 25.46
N ILE A 94 -1.27 0.44 25.69
CA ILE A 94 -2.28 1.50 25.58
C ILE A 94 -2.26 2.25 26.91
N ARG A 95 -1.73 3.47 26.93
CA ARG A 95 -1.88 4.36 28.10
C ARG A 95 -3.30 4.93 28.11
N PRO A 96 -4.06 4.83 29.21
CA PRO A 96 -5.27 5.61 29.36
C PRO A 96 -4.89 7.10 29.48
N GLY A 97 -5.48 7.93 28.62
CA GLY A 97 -5.50 9.37 28.83
C GLY A 97 -6.40 9.67 30.02
N ASN A 98 -5.83 10.28 31.06
CA ASN A 98 -6.63 10.98 32.06
C ASN A 98 -7.13 12.27 31.41
N ASP A 99 -8.45 12.43 31.36
CA ASP A 99 -9.19 13.60 31.83
C ASP A 99 -10.67 13.21 32.02
#